data_AF-A0A2N5MMQ4-F1
#
_entry.id   AF-A0A2N5MMQ4-F1
#
_cell.length_a   1.000
_cell.length_b   1.000
_cell.length_c   1.000
_cell.angle_alpha   90.00
_cell.angle_beta   90.00
_cell.angle_gamma   90.00
#
_symmetry.space_group_name_H-M   'P 1'
#
loop_
_entity.id
_entity.type
_entity.pdbx_description
1 polymer ?
#
loop_
_entity_poly.entity_id
_entity_poly.type
_entity_poly.pdbx_seq_one_letter_code
_entity_poly.pdbx_strand_id
1 'polypeptide(L)'
;MSQLVINDTPLLINSSLAMKIGLNEAIMLQLVHFWLSKSHQWVRGRKWVCYTYQDWNRQLPFWSVSTIKRSIKELERKGYLISDRFNHIQMDQTKWYSINYQKLAVLEGELGEVQIGPSEGQ
;
A
#
# COMPACT_ATOMS: atom_id res chain seq x y z
N MET A 1 3.61 30.76 14.59
CA MET A 1 3.62 29.94 13.37
C MET A 1 2.86 28.66 13.69
N SER A 2 1.84 28.30 12.89
CA SER A 2 1.00 27.12 13.12
C SER A 2 1.81 25.82 13.04
N GLN A 3 1.67 24.93 14.03
CA GLN A 3 2.30 23.60 14.06
C GLN A 3 1.69 22.60 13.05
N LEU A 4 0.67 23.03 12.29
CA LEU A 4 -0.04 22.20 11.29
C LEU A 4 0.54 22.34 9.87
N VAL A 5 1.50 23.24 9.67
CA VAL A 5 2.19 23.41 8.38
C VAL A 5 3.52 22.66 8.47
N ILE A 6 3.52 21.43 7.98
CA ILE A 6 4.65 20.47 7.80
C ILE A 6 5.77 20.61 8.83
N ASN A 7 5.58 20.01 10.00
CA ASN A 7 6.62 19.81 11.02
C ASN A 7 6.98 18.33 11.23
N ASP A 8 6.35 17.43 10.47
CA ASP A 8 6.55 15.99 10.48
C ASP A 8 6.85 15.45 9.06
N THR A 9 7.09 14.14 8.95
CA THR A 9 7.36 13.50 7.66
C THR A 9 6.06 13.35 6.87
N PRO A 10 5.91 14.00 5.70
CA PRO A 10 4.67 13.96 4.96
C PRO A 10 4.42 12.57 4.35
N LEU A 11 3.16 12.17 4.32
CA LEU A 11 2.71 10.99 3.61
C LEU A 11 2.71 11.26 2.10
N LEU A 12 3.65 10.66 1.37
CA LEU A 12 3.70 10.76 -0.09
C LEU A 12 2.65 9.83 -0.71
N ILE A 13 1.83 10.36 -1.63
CA ILE A 13 0.78 9.62 -2.33
C ILE A 13 0.91 9.89 -3.83
N ASN A 14 0.91 8.83 -4.64
CA ASN A 14 0.82 8.96 -6.09
C ASN A 14 -0.66 9.14 -6.49
N SER A 15 -1.01 10.34 -7.00
CA SER A 15 -2.39 10.68 -7.38
C SER A 15 -2.95 9.80 -8.48
N SER A 16 -2.14 9.44 -9.48
CA SER A 16 -2.57 8.55 -10.58
C SER A 16 -2.91 7.16 -10.08
N LEU A 17 -2.12 6.63 -9.14
CA LEU A 17 -2.42 5.37 -8.47
C LEU A 17 -3.73 5.48 -7.67
N ALA A 18 -3.88 6.53 -6.86
CA ALA A 18 -5.07 6.74 -6.04
C ALA A 18 -6.36 6.83 -6.87
N MET A 19 -6.33 7.46 -8.04
CA MET A 19 -7.47 7.49 -8.96
C MET A 19 -7.86 6.10 -9.48
N LYS A 20 -6.89 5.21 -9.71
CA LYS A 20 -7.14 3.87 -10.25
C LYS A 20 -7.56 2.86 -9.19
N ILE A 21 -6.93 2.88 -8.02
CA ILE A 21 -7.12 1.84 -7.01
C ILE A 21 -7.88 2.30 -5.76
N GLY A 22 -8.13 3.61 -5.62
CA GLY A 22 -8.74 4.21 -4.43
C GLY A 22 -7.69 4.86 -3.52
N LEU A 23 -8.08 5.93 -2.82
CA LEU A 23 -7.16 6.71 -1.97
C LEU A 23 -6.61 5.88 -0.80
N ASN A 24 -7.49 5.18 -0.08
CA ASN A 24 -7.08 4.40 1.08
C ASN A 24 -6.19 3.21 0.67
N GLU A 25 -6.51 2.58 -0.46
CA GLU A 25 -5.74 1.49 -1.03
C GLU A 25 -4.36 1.98 -1.48
N ALA A 26 -4.27 3.14 -2.13
CA ALA A 26 -2.99 3.73 -2.54
C ALA A 26 -2.11 4.10 -1.35
N ILE A 27 -2.66 4.73 -0.31
CA ILE A 27 -1.94 5.04 0.93
C ILE A 27 -1.42 3.76 1.60
N MET A 28 -2.29 2.76 1.76
CA MET A 28 -1.92 1.49 2.39
C MET A 28 -0.82 0.77 1.59
N LEU A 29 -0.95 0.74 0.27
CA LEU A 29 0.03 0.10 -0.62
C LEU A 29 1.39 0.82 -0.58
N GLN A 30 1.39 2.16 -0.53
CA GLN A 30 2.60 2.96 -0.41
C GLN A 30 3.32 2.71 0.93
N LEU A 31 2.56 2.59 2.02
CA LEU A 31 3.13 2.29 3.33
C LEU A 31 3.72 0.87 3.37
N VAL A 32 3.06 -0.12 2.77
CA VAL A 32 3.62 -1.47 2.61
C VAL A 32 4.91 -1.42 1.79
N HIS A 33 4.95 -0.66 0.70
CA HIS A 33 6.14 -0.50 -0.13
C HIS A 33 7.32 0.07 0.67
N PHE A 34 7.08 1.10 1.48
CA PHE A 34 8.09 1.68 2.36
C PHE A 34 8.69 0.65 3.33
N TRP A 35 7.86 -0.19 3.96
CA TRP A 35 8.40 -1.23 4.84
C TRP A 35 9.06 -2.37 4.09
N LEU A 36 8.58 -2.69 2.89
CA LEU A 36 9.25 -3.66 2.03
C LEU A 36 10.64 -3.17 1.64
N SER A 37 10.86 -1.88 1.37
CA SER A 37 12.20 -1.37 1.06
C SER A 37 13.16 -1.58 2.24
N LYS A 38 12.68 -1.44 3.48
CA LYS A 38 13.46 -1.60 4.72
C LYS A 38 13.56 -3.02 5.28
N SER A 39 12.66 -3.93 4.88
CA SER A 39 12.63 -5.29 5.40
C SER A 39 13.91 -6.07 5.02
N HIS A 40 14.22 -7.14 5.74
CA HIS A 40 15.24 -8.13 5.35
C HIS A 40 14.63 -9.54 5.28
N GLN A 41 13.32 -9.64 5.44
CA GLN A 41 12.60 -10.90 5.51
C GLN A 41 12.31 -11.41 4.10
N TRP A 42 12.96 -12.50 3.72
CA TRP A 42 12.79 -13.17 2.44
C TRP A 42 12.23 -14.57 2.65
N VAL A 43 11.09 -14.85 2.02
CA VAL A 43 10.40 -16.14 2.10
C VAL A 43 9.90 -16.49 0.71
N ARG A 44 10.22 -17.70 0.22
CA ARG A 44 9.82 -18.21 -1.11
C ARG A 44 10.17 -17.25 -2.26
N GLY A 45 11.40 -16.71 -2.26
CA GLY A 45 11.90 -15.84 -3.34
C GLY A 45 11.27 -14.44 -3.38
N ARG A 46 10.58 -14.02 -2.31
CA ARG A 46 9.91 -12.73 -2.21
C ARG A 46 10.20 -12.06 -0.88
N LYS A 47 10.25 -10.73 -0.89
CA LYS A 47 10.41 -9.90 0.30
C LYS A 47 9.06 -9.65 0.96
N TRP A 48 9.03 -9.67 2.28
CA TRP A 48 7.79 -9.54 3.05
C TRP A 48 7.91 -8.58 4.22
N VAL A 49 6.77 -8.05 4.66
CA VAL A 49 6.63 -7.33 5.92
C VAL A 49 5.57 -8.00 6.78
N CYS A 50 5.80 -8.08 8.08
CA CYS A 50 4.92 -8.76 9.01
C CYS A 50 4.35 -7.73 9.98
N TYR A 51 3.02 -7.59 9.97
CA TYR A 51 2.31 -6.63 10.82
C TYR A 51 0.89 -7.14 11.14
N THR A 52 0.39 -6.84 12.33
CA THR A 52 -1.03 -6.95 12.68
C THR A 52 -1.82 -5.76 12.14
N TYR A 53 -3.16 -5.85 12.13
CA TYR A 53 -3.99 -4.68 11.78
C TYR A 53 -3.82 -3.53 12.79
N GLN A 54 -3.53 -3.85 14.05
CA GLN A 54 -3.25 -2.88 15.10
C GLN A 54 -1.91 -2.17 14.86
N ASP A 55 -0.89 -2.88 14.36
CA ASP A 55 0.40 -2.25 14.01
C ASP A 55 0.26 -1.25 12.87
N TRP A 56 -0.54 -1.59 11.85
CA TRP A 56 -0.89 -0.67 10.80
C TRP A 56 -1.67 0.54 11.34
N ASN A 57 -2.55 0.32 12.32
CA ASN A 57 -3.31 1.39 12.94
C ASN A 57 -2.45 2.37 13.72
N ARG A 58 -1.42 1.88 14.42
CA ARG A 58 -0.44 2.74 15.10
C ARG A 58 0.29 3.68 14.14
N GLN A 59 0.45 3.28 12.87
CA GLN A 59 1.08 4.09 11.84
C GLN A 59 0.11 5.01 11.09
N LEU A 60 -1.16 4.62 11.04
CA LEU A 60 -2.25 5.37 10.44
C LEU A 60 -3.33 5.66 11.50
N PRO A 61 -3.00 6.43 12.56
CA PRO A 61 -3.87 6.59 13.73
C PRO A 61 -5.17 7.37 13.43
N PHE A 62 -5.23 8.02 12.26
CA PHE A 62 -6.42 8.68 11.75
C PHE A 62 -7.40 7.73 11.05
N TRP A 63 -7.05 6.46 10.87
CA TRP A 63 -7.96 5.42 10.39
C TRP A 63 -8.45 4.54 11.54
N SER A 64 -9.62 3.94 11.35
CA SER A 64 -10.04 2.82 12.22
C SER A 64 -9.37 1.52 11.79
N VAL A 65 -9.25 0.55 12.70
CA VAL A 65 -8.82 -0.82 12.36
C VAL A 65 -9.72 -1.43 11.26
N SER A 66 -11.01 -1.10 11.27
CA SER A 66 -11.96 -1.53 10.23
C SER A 66 -11.64 -0.95 8.85
N THR A 67 -11.20 0.31 8.78
CA THR A 67 -10.74 0.94 7.54
C THR A 67 -9.51 0.22 7.01
N ILE A 68 -8.52 -0.03 7.86
CA ILE A 68 -7.29 -0.76 7.49
C ILE A 68 -7.61 -2.15 6.94
N LYS A 69 -8.47 -2.90 7.65
CA LYS A 69 -8.90 -4.23 7.23
C LYS A 69 -9.62 -4.19 5.88
N ARG A 70 -10.45 -3.17 5.64
CA ARG A 70 -11.15 -2.97 4.36
C ARG A 70 -10.15 -2.68 3.24
N SER A 71 -9.24 -1.72 3.43
CA SER A 71 -8.24 -1.34 2.43
C SER A 71 -7.33 -2.51 2.05
N ILE A 72 -6.84 -3.27 3.05
CA ILE A 72 -6.01 -4.46 2.82
C ILE A 72 -6.80 -5.52 2.03
N LYS A 73 -8.03 -5.84 2.45
CA LYS A 73 -8.88 -6.79 1.73
C LYS A 73 -9.14 -6.36 0.30
N GLU A 74 -9.34 -5.08 0.06
CA GLU A 74 -9.62 -4.55 -1.27
C GLU A 74 -8.36 -4.62 -2.16
N LEU A 75 -7.18 -4.32 -1.62
CA LEU A 75 -5.91 -4.52 -2.32
C LEU A 75 -5.64 -5.99 -2.66
N GLU A 76 -5.96 -6.91 -1.75
CA GLU A 76 -5.87 -8.36 -1.96
C GLU A 76 -6.84 -8.81 -3.05
N ARG A 77 -8.11 -8.37 -2.98
CA ARG A 77 -9.15 -8.66 -3.96
C ARG A 77 -8.77 -8.13 -5.35
N LYS A 78 -8.20 -6.92 -5.42
CA LYS A 78 -7.66 -6.34 -6.65
C LYS A 78 -6.33 -6.98 -7.07
N GLY A 79 -5.71 -7.83 -6.26
CA GLY A 79 -4.46 -8.52 -6.59
C GLY A 79 -3.19 -7.67 -6.56
N TYR A 80 -3.24 -6.46 -6.00
CA TYR A 80 -2.08 -5.58 -5.83
C TYR A 80 -1.27 -5.96 -4.58
N LEU A 81 -1.94 -6.49 -3.57
CA LEU A 81 -1.31 -6.97 -2.33
C LEU A 81 -1.44 -8.48 -2.25
N ILE A 82 -0.32 -9.14 -1.98
CA ILE A 82 -0.22 -10.57 -1.70
C ILE A 82 -0.06 -10.72 -0.21
N SER A 83 -0.82 -11.62 0.39
CA SER A 83 -0.70 -11.91 1.80
C SER A 83 -0.65 -13.39 2.08
N ASP A 84 0.08 -13.75 3.13
CA ASP A 84 0.30 -15.13 3.54
C ASP A 84 0.45 -15.18 5.07
N ARG A 85 0.48 -16.40 5.61
CA ARG A 85 0.76 -16.68 7.02
C ARG A 85 1.92 -17.66 7.11
N PHE A 86 3.08 -17.16 7.55
CA PHE A 86 4.25 -17.99 7.83
C PHE A 86 4.43 -18.30 9.32
N ASN A 87 3.44 -17.97 10.16
CA ASN A 87 3.54 -18.18 11.59
C ASN A 87 3.37 -19.67 11.92
N HIS A 88 4.24 -20.18 12.80
CA HIS A 88 4.16 -21.56 13.28
C HIS A 88 3.05 -21.77 14.31
N ILE A 89 2.56 -20.69 14.94
CA ILE A 89 1.54 -20.74 15.99
C ILE A 89 0.18 -20.28 15.43
N GLN A 90 -0.86 -21.11 15.58
CA GLN A 90 -2.20 -20.82 15.05
C GLN A 90 -2.87 -19.59 15.69
N MET A 91 -2.51 -19.22 16.93
CA MET A 91 -3.04 -18.04 17.63
C MET A 91 -2.39 -16.73 17.18
N ASP A 92 -1.27 -16.78 16.44
CA ASP A 92 -0.60 -15.57 15.97
C ASP A 92 -1.37 -14.97 14.78
N GLN A 93 -2.00 -13.82 15.03
CA GLN A 93 -2.78 -13.10 14.04
C GLN A 93 -1.95 -12.19 13.13
N THR A 94 -0.62 -12.16 13.27
CA THR A 94 0.22 -11.43 12.31
C THR A 94 0.05 -12.00 10.92
N LYS A 95 0.03 -11.10 9.93
CA LYS A 95 -0.08 -11.46 8.53
C LYS A 95 1.13 -10.90 7.81
N TRP A 96 1.62 -11.67 6.85
CA TRP A 96 2.74 -11.28 6.03
C TRP A 96 2.20 -10.67 4.76
N TYR A 97 2.77 -9.53 4.35
CA TYR A 97 2.35 -8.78 3.19
C TYR A 97 3.50 -8.56 2.22
N SER A 98 3.21 -8.65 0.93
CA SER A 98 4.09 -8.27 -0.16
C SER A 98 3.27 -7.60 -1.27
N ILE A 99 3.92 -6.81 -2.12
CA ILE A 99 3.28 -6.19 -3.28
C ILE A 99 3.44 -7.06 -4.53
N ASN A 100 2.39 -7.13 -5.34
CA ASN A 100 2.45 -7.70 -6.68
C ASN A 100 2.97 -6.64 -7.67
N TYR A 101 4.29 -6.47 -7.73
CA TYR A 101 4.93 -5.48 -8.60
C TYR A 101 4.70 -5.73 -10.09
N GLN A 102 4.51 -6.98 -10.52
CA GLN A 102 4.15 -7.28 -11.91
C GLN A 102 2.79 -6.68 -12.28
N LYS A 103 1.81 -6.79 -11.38
CA LYS A 103 0.49 -6.17 -11.60
C LYS A 103 0.56 -4.65 -11.61
N LEU A 104 1.39 -4.05 -10.76
CA LEU A 104 1.61 -2.60 -10.77
C LEU A 104 2.25 -2.14 -12.09
N ALA A 105 3.24 -2.87 -12.61
CA ALA A 105 3.87 -2.54 -13.89
C ALA A 105 2.87 -2.55 -15.06
N VAL A 106 1.92 -3.48 -15.07
CA VAL A 106 0.83 -3.50 -16.07
C VAL A 106 -0.04 -2.24 -15.93
N LEU A 107 -0.44 -1.87 -14.70
CA LEU A 107 -1.21 -0.65 -14.44
C LEU A 107 -0.46 0.62 -14.86
N GLU A 108 0.86 0.66 -14.66
CA GLU A 108 1.72 1.78 -15.10
C GLU A 108 1.73 1.91 -16.63
N GLY A 109 1.77 0.79 -17.37
CA GLY A 109 1.61 0.79 -18.83
C GLY A 109 0.27 1.38 -19.27
N GLU A 110 -0.83 0.95 -18.65
CA GLU A 110 -2.17 1.48 -18.91
C GLU A 110 -2.30 2.99 -18.60
N LEU A 111 -1.57 3.48 -17.59
CA LEU A 111 -1.54 4.90 -17.23
C LEU A 111 -0.78 5.76 -18.25
N GLY A 112 0.25 5.20 -18.90
CA GLY A 112 1.04 5.86 -19.94
C GLY A 112 0.26 6.08 -21.23
N GLU A 113 -0.64 5.16 -21.59
CA GLU A 113 -1.44 5.23 -22.81
C GLU A 113 -2.55 6.31 -22.73
N VAL A 114 -3.02 6.65 -21.53
CA VAL A 114 -4.13 7.62 -21.32
C VAL A 114 -3.67 9.09 -21.45
N GLN A 115 -2.37 9.38 -21.44
CA GLN A 115 -1.84 10.76 -21.54
C GLN A 115 -1.73 11.29 -22.98
N ILE A 116 -2.13 10.53 -24.00
CA ILE A 116 -2.19 10.99 -25.40
C ILE A 116 -3.64 11.36 -25.74
N GLY A 117 -4.09 12.53 -25.29
CA GLY A 117 -5.38 13.17 -25.65
C GLY A 117 -5.26 14.67 -25.42
N PRO A 118 -5.72 15.51 -26.37
CA PRO A 118 -4.97 16.65 -26.85
C PRO A 118 -4.70 17.69 -25.76
N SER A 119 -3.47 18.17 -25.75
CA SER A 119 -3.08 19.40 -25.10
C SER A 119 -4.03 20.50 -25.59
N GLU A 120 -4.98 20.90 -24.74
CA GLU A 120 -5.72 22.14 -24.96
C GLU A 120 -4.69 23.27 -24.89
N GLY A 121 -4.39 23.79 -26.08
CA GLY A 121 -3.41 24.81 -26.30
C GLY A 121 -3.47 25.28 -27.74
N GLN A 122 -4.59 25.90 -28.11
CA GLN A 122 -4.68 27.19 -28.82
C GLN A 122 -6.04 27.83 -28.54
#